data_AF-A0A4R2RPP0-F1
#
_entry.id   AF-A0A4R2RPP0-F1
#
_cell.length_a   1.000
_cell.length_b   1.000
_cell.length_c   1.000
_cell.angle_alpha   90.00
_cell.angle_beta   90.00
_cell.angle_gamma   90.00
#
_symmetry.space_group_name_H-M   'P 1'
#
loop_
_entity.id
_entity.type
_entity.pdbx_description
1 polymer ?
#
loop_
_entity_poly.entity_id
_entity_poly.type
_entity_poly.pdbx_seq_one_letter_code
_entity_poly.pdbx_strand_id
1 'polypeptide(L)'
;MKQPRAWQRMLSGRRLDLLDPTPVDIEIEDIAHGLAFVARWNGQTRGDYAYSVAEHSLLVEEIYARIDPLAPVKWRLAALLHDAPEYVIGDMISPVKAAVGPEYERLDDRLSAAIHIRFGLPAKVPATVKQKIKRADKLSAWLEATQIAGFDVAEANRFFGKPKPELIEGLALHLRPPVEVRAAYTARHAALLAQL
;
A
#
# COMPACT_ATOMS: atom_id res chain seq x y z
N MET A 1 17.78 30.60 1.64
CA MET A 1 18.21 29.55 0.68
C MET A 1 16.99 29.12 -0.13
N LYS A 2 17.09 28.99 -1.46
CA LYS A 2 16.01 28.37 -2.27
C LYS A 2 15.90 26.91 -1.85
N GLN A 3 14.70 26.47 -1.44
CA GLN A 3 14.47 25.05 -1.19
C GLN A 3 14.82 24.25 -2.46
N PRO A 4 15.54 23.11 -2.33
CA PRO A 4 15.79 22.23 -3.46
C PRO A 4 14.47 21.79 -4.09
N ARG A 5 14.41 21.69 -5.42
CA ARG A 5 13.23 21.15 -6.11
C ARG A 5 13.07 19.68 -5.75
N ALA A 6 12.01 19.36 -5.01
CA ALA A 6 11.62 18.00 -4.68
C ALA A 6 10.14 17.81 -4.98
N TRP A 7 9.74 17.92 -6.25
CA TRP A 7 8.36 17.70 -6.67
C TRP A 7 8.24 16.67 -7.79
N GLN A 8 7.16 15.89 -7.76
CA GLN A 8 6.77 14.97 -8.82
C GLN A 8 5.64 15.58 -9.65
N ARG A 9 5.76 15.53 -10.98
CA ARG A 9 4.68 15.88 -11.91
C ARG A 9 3.80 14.65 -12.11
N MET A 10 2.49 14.83 -11.98
CA MET A 10 1.51 13.80 -12.25
C MET A 10 0.95 13.91 -13.68
N LEU A 11 0.42 12.81 -14.22
CA LEU A 11 -0.22 12.80 -15.54
C LEU A 11 -1.50 13.65 -15.58
N SER A 12 -2.17 13.84 -14.44
CA SER A 12 -3.26 14.79 -14.25
C SER A 12 -2.86 16.26 -14.49
N GLY A 13 -1.56 16.55 -14.56
CA GLY A 13 -1.02 17.91 -14.67
C GLY A 13 -0.69 18.56 -13.32
N ARG A 14 -1.06 17.93 -12.20
CA ARG A 14 -0.71 18.39 -10.85
C ARG A 14 0.76 18.19 -10.52
N ARG A 15 1.23 18.86 -9.47
CA ARG A 15 2.57 18.64 -8.89
C ARG A 15 2.41 18.43 -7.40
N LEU A 16 3.08 17.42 -6.86
CA LEU A 16 3.18 17.21 -5.43
C LEU A 16 4.58 17.60 -4.96
N ASP A 17 4.68 18.49 -3.97
CA ASP A 17 5.92 18.70 -3.23
C ASP A 17 6.13 17.51 -2.28
N LEU A 18 7.22 16.78 -2.45
CA LEU A 18 7.55 15.61 -1.65
C LEU A 18 8.01 16.01 -0.25
N LEU A 19 8.66 17.18 -0.12
CA LEU A 19 9.16 17.69 1.14
C LEU A 19 8.14 18.51 1.90
N ASP A 20 7.00 18.87 1.31
CA ASP A 20 5.86 19.47 2.01
C ASP A 20 4.52 19.19 1.29
N PRO A 21 4.04 17.94 1.32
CA PRO A 21 2.88 17.53 0.54
C PRO A 21 1.61 18.22 1.03
N THR A 22 0.97 18.96 0.13
CA THR A 22 -0.31 19.60 0.42
C THR A 22 -1.46 18.62 0.12
N PRO A 23 -2.40 18.37 1.06
CA PRO A 23 -3.47 17.40 0.86
C PRO A 23 -4.28 17.65 -0.42
N VAL A 24 -4.61 18.90 -0.75
CA VAL A 24 -5.42 19.25 -1.94
C VAL A 24 -4.73 18.98 -3.28
N ASP A 25 -3.43 18.64 -3.26
CA ASP A 25 -2.67 18.24 -4.46
C ASP A 25 -2.68 16.74 -4.73
N ILE A 26 -3.27 15.95 -3.83
CA ILE A 26 -3.32 14.50 -3.91
C ILE A 26 -4.66 14.08 -4.52
N GLU A 27 -4.60 13.26 -5.57
CA GLU A 27 -5.77 12.69 -6.23
C GLU A 27 -5.65 11.16 -6.28
N ILE A 28 -6.77 10.46 -6.15
CA ILE A 28 -6.75 9.00 -6.11
C ILE A 28 -6.32 8.41 -7.46
N GLU A 29 -6.62 9.07 -8.57
CA GLU A 29 -6.25 8.64 -9.91
C GLU A 29 -4.73 8.65 -10.10
N ASP A 30 -4.03 9.62 -9.51
CA ASP A 30 -2.58 9.73 -9.56
C ASP A 30 -1.91 8.63 -8.70
N ILE A 31 -2.45 8.38 -7.49
CA ILE A 31 -2.01 7.29 -6.62
C ILE A 31 -2.24 5.95 -7.34
N ALA A 32 -3.46 5.67 -7.78
CA ALA A 32 -3.84 4.43 -8.42
C ALA A 32 -3.01 4.16 -9.69
N HIS A 33 -2.70 5.21 -10.46
CA HIS A 33 -1.79 5.08 -11.60
C HIS A 33 -0.38 4.71 -11.13
N GLY A 34 0.24 5.47 -10.23
CA GLY A 34 1.59 5.16 -9.76
C GLY A 34 1.70 3.74 -9.18
N LEU A 35 0.85 3.41 -8.21
CA LEU A 35 0.89 2.12 -7.51
C LEU A 35 0.65 0.91 -8.42
N ALA A 36 -0.11 1.06 -9.51
CA ALA A 36 -0.35 -0.03 -10.45
C ALA A 36 0.87 -0.38 -11.31
N PHE A 37 1.86 0.50 -11.41
CA PHE A 37 3.11 0.28 -12.15
C PHE A 37 4.34 0.08 -11.25
N VAL A 38 4.23 0.36 -9.94
CA VAL A 38 5.29 0.03 -8.97
C VAL A 38 5.23 -1.46 -8.66
N ALA A 39 6.27 -2.18 -9.04
CA ALA A 39 6.41 -3.62 -8.78
C ALA A 39 6.93 -3.86 -7.36
N ARG A 40 6.34 -4.84 -6.68
CA ARG A 40 6.87 -5.40 -5.43
C ARG A 40 7.87 -6.52 -5.70
N TRP A 41 8.57 -6.95 -4.65
CA TRP A 41 9.56 -8.04 -4.71
C TRP A 41 10.67 -7.79 -5.74
N ASN A 42 10.92 -6.52 -6.06
CA ASN A 42 11.81 -6.11 -7.15
C ASN A 42 11.48 -6.79 -8.49
N GLY A 43 10.21 -7.12 -8.73
CA GLY A 43 9.74 -7.81 -9.94
C GLY A 43 9.93 -9.32 -9.95
N GLN A 44 10.50 -9.92 -8.89
CA GLN A 44 10.85 -11.35 -8.89
C GLN A 44 9.68 -12.23 -8.49
N THR A 45 8.64 -12.18 -9.32
CA THR A 45 7.39 -12.90 -9.15
C THR A 45 7.06 -13.75 -10.37
N ARG A 46 6.45 -14.92 -10.15
CA ARG A 46 5.96 -15.79 -11.21
C ARG A 46 4.67 -15.23 -11.82
N GLY A 47 4.65 -15.02 -13.12
CA GLY A 47 3.51 -14.52 -13.89
C GLY A 47 3.94 -13.57 -15.02
N ASP A 48 3.00 -13.20 -15.90
CA ASP A 48 3.30 -12.38 -17.09
C ASP A 48 3.30 -10.87 -16.79
N TYR A 49 2.76 -10.46 -15.64
CA TYR A 49 2.68 -9.06 -15.20
C TYR A 49 3.39 -8.90 -13.86
N ALA A 50 3.86 -7.70 -13.54
CA ALA A 50 4.41 -7.41 -12.22
C ALA A 50 3.32 -7.46 -11.14
N TYR A 51 3.64 -8.03 -9.97
CA TYR A 51 2.79 -7.89 -8.79
C TYR A 51 2.95 -6.48 -8.22
N SER A 52 1.93 -5.65 -8.41
CA SER A 52 2.01 -4.21 -8.13
C SER A 52 1.66 -3.86 -6.68
N VAL A 53 2.09 -2.68 -6.22
CA VAL A 53 1.71 -2.14 -4.90
C VAL A 53 0.20 -1.93 -4.80
N ALA A 54 -0.48 -1.60 -5.91
CA ALA A 54 -1.93 -1.50 -5.93
C ALA A 54 -2.62 -2.87 -5.70
N GLU A 55 -2.08 -3.94 -6.29
CA GLU A 55 -2.59 -5.31 -6.09
C GLU A 55 -2.40 -5.74 -4.62
N HIS A 56 -1.21 -5.47 -4.08
CA HIS A 56 -0.91 -5.68 -2.66
C HIS A 56 -1.88 -4.94 -1.75
N SER A 57 -2.11 -3.65 -2.00
CA SER A 57 -2.99 -2.83 -1.17
C SER A 57 -4.45 -3.32 -1.18
N LEU A 58 -4.93 -3.84 -2.31
CA LEU A 58 -6.24 -4.50 -2.40
C LEU A 58 -6.30 -5.75 -1.52
N LEU A 59 -5.27 -6.60 -1.59
CA LEU A 59 -5.19 -7.81 -0.75
C LEU A 59 -5.08 -7.46 0.74
N VAL A 60 -4.30 -6.45 1.11
CA VAL A 60 -4.18 -5.98 2.50
C VAL A 60 -5.52 -5.48 3.04
N GLU A 61 -6.30 -4.74 2.25
CA GLU A 61 -7.64 -4.32 2.67
C GLU A 61 -8.59 -5.52 2.86
N GLU A 62 -8.55 -6.50 1.96
CA GLU A 62 -9.36 -7.72 2.09
C GLU A 62 -8.99 -8.49 3.36
N ILE A 63 -7.70 -8.71 3.61
CA ILE A 63 -7.21 -9.38 4.81
C ILE A 63 -7.57 -8.57 6.06
N TYR A 64 -7.44 -7.24 6.02
CA TYR A 64 -7.83 -6.37 7.13
C TYR A 64 -9.30 -6.56 7.51
N ALA A 65 -10.19 -6.64 6.52
CA ALA A 65 -11.61 -6.90 6.73
C ALA A 65 -11.87 -8.30 7.32
N ARG A 66 -11.05 -9.31 7.00
CA ARG A 66 -11.11 -10.63 7.65
C ARG A 66 -10.60 -10.61 9.09
N ILE A 67 -9.58 -9.81 9.40
CA ILE A 67 -9.03 -9.64 10.76
C ILE A 67 -10.03 -8.93 11.67
N ASP A 68 -10.73 -7.92 11.16
CA ASP A 68 -11.69 -7.12 11.92
C ASP A 68 -12.96 -6.85 11.09
N PRO A 69 -13.89 -7.82 11.03
CA PRO A 69 -15.11 -7.71 10.22
C PRO A 69 -16.03 -6.56 10.64
N LEU A 70 -15.88 -6.06 11.87
CA LEU A 70 -16.67 -4.97 12.44
C LEU A 70 -15.91 -3.63 12.41
N ALA A 71 -14.75 -3.58 11.75
CA ALA A 71 -13.98 -2.35 11.64
C ALA A 71 -14.81 -1.25 10.94
N PRO A 72 -14.85 -0.02 11.50
CA PRO A 72 -15.34 1.14 10.78
C PRO A 72 -14.71 1.26 9.39
N VAL A 73 -15.51 1.61 8.38
CA VAL A 73 -15.10 1.67 6.96
C VAL A 73 -13.86 2.55 6.77
N LYS A 74 -13.73 3.66 7.51
CA LYS A 74 -12.53 4.52 7.48
C LYS A 74 -11.22 3.78 7.76
N TRP A 75 -11.24 2.70 8.54
CA TRP A 75 -10.04 1.92 8.80
C TRP A 75 -9.73 0.90 7.71
N ARG A 76 -10.75 0.45 6.97
CA ARG A 76 -10.56 -0.28 5.71
C ARG A 76 -9.98 0.62 4.64
N LEU A 77 -10.46 1.88 4.55
CA LEU A 77 -9.87 2.89 3.68
C LEU A 77 -8.41 3.17 4.04
N ALA A 78 -8.09 3.30 5.34
CA ALA A 78 -6.72 3.43 5.81
C ALA A 78 -5.84 2.21 5.46
N ALA A 79 -6.40 0.99 5.49
CA ALA A 79 -5.69 -0.21 5.05
C ALA A 79 -5.42 -0.21 3.54
N LEU A 80 -6.38 0.23 2.71
CA LEU A 80 -6.18 0.36 1.26
C LEU A 80 -5.11 1.41 0.89
N LEU A 81 -5.00 2.48 1.69
CA LEU A 81 -4.09 3.61 1.46
C LEU A 81 -2.74 3.44 2.16
N HIS A 82 -2.46 2.32 2.83
CA HIS A 82 -1.30 2.21 3.72
C HIS A 82 0.05 2.39 3.02
N ASP A 83 0.18 1.86 1.79
CA ASP A 83 1.36 2.01 0.92
C ASP A 83 1.15 3.11 -0.15
N ALA A 84 0.11 3.94 -0.02
CA ALA A 84 -0.13 5.04 -0.95
C ALA A 84 1.05 6.01 -1.12
N PRO A 85 1.90 6.30 -0.11
CA PRO A 85 3.12 7.10 -0.31
C PRO A 85 4.04 6.58 -1.43
N GLU A 86 4.04 5.27 -1.71
CA GLU A 86 4.95 4.64 -2.68
C GLU A 86 4.71 5.10 -4.13
N TYR A 87 3.57 5.73 -4.44
CA TYR A 87 3.34 6.32 -5.77
C TYR A 87 4.31 7.48 -6.11
N VAL A 88 4.98 8.04 -5.10
CA VAL A 88 5.99 9.11 -5.26
C VAL A 88 7.38 8.73 -4.75
N ILE A 89 7.49 7.87 -3.73
CA ILE A 89 8.79 7.45 -3.17
C ILE A 89 9.26 6.08 -3.65
N GLY A 90 8.41 5.34 -4.38
CA GLY A 90 8.67 3.97 -4.84
C GLY A 90 8.53 2.92 -3.74
N ASP A 91 8.38 1.66 -4.15
CA ASP A 91 8.48 0.50 -3.24
C ASP A 91 9.96 0.27 -2.89
N MET A 92 10.20 0.01 -1.61
CA MET A 92 11.52 -0.34 -1.13
C MET A 92 11.42 -1.47 -0.13
N ILE A 93 12.15 -2.55 -0.40
CA ILE A 93 12.16 -3.72 0.46
C ILE A 93 12.58 -3.33 1.90
N SER A 94 11.94 -3.95 2.88
CA SER A 94 12.12 -3.64 4.30
C SER A 94 13.59 -3.60 4.77
N PRO A 95 14.50 -4.50 4.32
CA PRO A 95 15.91 -4.43 4.72
C PRO A 95 16.62 -3.14 4.26
N VAL A 96 16.22 -2.57 3.13
CA VAL A 96 16.81 -1.32 2.62
C VAL A 96 16.19 -0.12 3.32
N LYS A 97 14.87 -0.12 3.62
CA LYS A 97 14.21 0.93 4.44
C LYS A 97 14.95 1.16 5.76
N ALA A 98 15.38 0.09 6.44
CA ALA A 98 16.16 0.19 7.67
C ALA A 98 17.58 0.79 7.51
N ALA A 99 18.15 0.73 6.30
CA ALA A 99 19.51 1.21 6.03
C ALA A 99 19.58 2.67 5.54
N VAL A 100 18.50 3.21 4.96
CA VAL A 100 18.48 4.57 4.38
C VAL A 100 18.51 5.67 5.46
N GLY A 101 17.89 5.41 6.62
CA GLY A 101 17.92 6.33 7.77
C GLY A 101 16.59 7.04 8.06
N PRO A 102 16.55 7.79 9.17
CA PRO A 102 15.31 8.35 9.75
C PRO A 102 14.65 9.43 8.89
N GLU A 103 15.37 10.05 7.96
CA GLU A 103 14.83 11.04 7.03
C GLU A 103 13.80 10.43 6.08
N TYR A 104 13.99 9.17 5.67
CA TYR A 104 13.04 8.46 4.82
C TYR A 104 11.73 8.15 5.58
N GLU A 105 11.83 7.71 6.84
CA GLU A 105 10.65 7.48 7.68
C GLU A 105 9.85 8.78 7.90
N ARG A 106 10.53 9.91 8.10
CA ARG A 106 9.87 11.22 8.22
C ARG A 106 9.18 11.66 6.94
N LEU A 107 9.77 11.35 5.78
CA LEU A 107 9.16 11.62 4.48
C LEU A 107 7.88 10.79 4.29
N ASP A 108 7.96 9.49 4.57
CA ASP A 108 6.83 8.56 4.53
C ASP A 108 5.69 8.98 5.48
N ASP A 109 6.01 9.35 6.72
CA ASP A 109 5.04 9.84 7.70
C ASP A 109 4.31 11.11 7.23
N ARG A 110 5.01 12.04 6.55
CA ARG A 110 4.43 13.29 6.04
C ARG A 110 3.50 13.04 4.85
N LEU A 111 3.92 12.17 3.93
CA LEU A 111 3.09 11.76 2.80
C LEU A 111 1.84 11.03 3.29
N SER A 112 2.00 10.08 4.21
CA SER A 112 0.89 9.35 4.84
C SER A 112 -0.10 10.31 5.49
N ALA A 113 0.38 11.30 6.25
CA ALA A 113 -0.48 12.30 6.88
C ALA A 113 -1.27 13.12 5.85
N ALA A 114 -0.62 13.60 4.78
CA ALA A 114 -1.28 14.38 3.74
C ALA A 114 -2.33 13.57 2.97
N ILE A 115 -2.01 12.30 2.64
CA ILE A 115 -2.93 11.35 1.99
C ILE A 115 -4.13 11.08 2.90
N HIS A 116 -3.91 10.80 4.18
CA HIS A 116 -5.01 10.58 5.13
C HIS A 116 -5.94 11.79 5.20
N ILE A 117 -5.39 13.00 5.37
CA ILE A 117 -6.19 14.23 5.44
C ILE A 117 -7.01 14.42 4.16
N ARG A 118 -6.42 14.18 2.98
CA ARG A 118 -7.10 14.32 1.68
C ARG A 118 -8.35 13.43 1.56
N PHE A 119 -8.34 12.27 2.20
CA PHE A 119 -9.44 11.29 2.13
C PHE A 119 -10.26 11.20 3.42
N GLY A 120 -10.24 12.25 4.26
CA GLY A 120 -11.10 12.36 5.45
C GLY A 120 -10.68 11.47 6.63
N LEU A 121 -9.45 10.97 6.61
CA LEU A 121 -8.85 10.18 7.71
C LEU A 121 -8.04 11.09 8.65
N PRO A 122 -7.87 10.70 9.92
CA PRO A 122 -6.93 11.41 10.80
C PRO A 122 -5.51 11.27 10.26
N ALA A 123 -4.71 12.34 10.35
CA ALA A 123 -3.32 12.37 9.91
C ALA A 123 -2.51 11.17 10.42
N LYS A 124 -2.74 10.77 11.68
CA LYS A 124 -2.23 9.54 12.28
C LYS A 124 -3.39 8.64 12.67
N VAL A 125 -3.39 7.41 12.16
CA VAL A 125 -4.35 6.38 12.58
C VAL A 125 -4.06 5.92 14.02
N PRO A 126 -5.09 5.46 14.78
CA PRO A 126 -4.86 4.91 16.11
C PRO A 126 -3.86 3.75 16.10
N ALA A 127 -3.06 3.61 17.16
CA ALA A 127 -2.04 2.56 17.25
C ALA A 127 -2.61 1.14 17.05
N THR A 128 -3.80 0.88 17.60
CA THR A 128 -4.52 -0.40 17.43
C THR A 128 -4.90 -0.67 15.98
N VAL A 129 -5.29 0.37 15.23
CA VAL A 129 -5.58 0.28 13.79
C VAL A 129 -4.29 0.04 13.01
N LYS A 130 -3.22 0.81 13.30
CA LYS A 130 -1.89 0.62 12.67
C LYS A 130 -1.37 -0.81 12.84
N GLN A 131 -1.51 -1.39 14.03
CA GLN A 131 -1.12 -2.77 14.31
C GLN A 131 -1.92 -3.79 13.48
N LYS A 132 -3.22 -3.59 13.32
CA LYS A 132 -4.08 -4.46 12.49
C LYS A 132 -3.73 -4.35 11.00
N ILE A 133 -3.49 -3.14 10.49
CA ILE A 133 -3.00 -2.93 9.11
C ILE A 133 -1.66 -3.64 8.93
N LYS A 134 -0.71 -3.46 9.86
CA LYS A 134 0.59 -4.13 9.76
C LYS A 134 0.48 -5.66 9.81
N ARG A 135 -0.48 -6.20 10.56
CA ARG A 135 -0.78 -7.63 10.56
C ARG A 135 -1.34 -8.09 9.21
N ALA A 136 -2.21 -7.31 8.59
CA ALA A 136 -2.75 -7.62 7.25
C ALA A 136 -1.66 -7.58 6.18
N ASP A 137 -0.82 -6.53 6.16
CA ASP A 137 0.38 -6.41 5.31
C ASP A 137 1.30 -7.63 5.47
N LYS A 138 1.62 -8.02 6.71
CA LYS A 138 2.48 -9.19 6.98
C LYS A 138 1.89 -10.51 6.45
N LEU A 139 0.56 -10.68 6.54
CA LEU A 139 -0.13 -11.85 5.98
C LEU A 139 -0.14 -11.83 4.45
N SER A 140 -0.34 -10.64 3.85
CA SER A 140 -0.19 -10.44 2.40
C SER A 140 1.21 -10.83 1.94
N ALA A 141 2.25 -10.35 2.62
CA ALA A 141 3.64 -10.68 2.31
C ALA A 141 3.92 -12.20 2.40
N TRP A 142 3.31 -12.91 3.36
CA TRP A 142 3.43 -14.37 3.43
C TRP A 142 2.78 -15.07 2.21
N LEU A 143 1.59 -14.62 1.79
CA LEU A 143 0.90 -15.15 0.61
C LEU A 143 1.71 -14.87 -0.66
N GLU A 144 2.21 -13.66 -0.79
CA GLU A 144 3.05 -13.25 -1.92
C GLU A 144 4.32 -14.09 -2.01
N ALA A 145 5.02 -14.24 -0.88
CA ALA A 145 6.24 -15.03 -0.78
C ALA A 145 6.03 -16.46 -1.30
N THR A 146 4.98 -17.12 -0.80
CA THR A 146 4.72 -18.54 -1.04
C THR A 146 4.06 -18.84 -2.39
N GLN A 147 3.18 -17.97 -2.87
CA GLN A 147 2.45 -18.22 -4.12
C GLN A 147 3.20 -17.71 -5.36
N ILE A 148 3.86 -16.54 -5.26
CA ILE A 148 4.38 -15.84 -6.45
C ILE A 148 5.88 -15.53 -6.38
N ALA A 149 6.46 -15.27 -5.21
CA ALA A 149 7.87 -14.83 -5.12
C ALA A 149 8.89 -15.96 -4.87
N GLY A 150 8.44 -17.23 -4.86
CA GLY A 150 9.33 -18.39 -4.90
C GLY A 150 9.87 -18.88 -3.57
N PHE A 151 9.38 -18.35 -2.44
CA PHE A 151 9.73 -18.83 -1.10
C PHE A 151 9.04 -20.15 -0.81
N ASP A 152 9.70 -21.02 -0.07
CA ASP A 152 9.02 -22.16 0.54
C ASP A 152 8.24 -21.73 1.81
N VAL A 153 7.35 -22.61 2.27
CA VAL A 153 6.50 -22.33 3.43
C VAL A 153 7.31 -22.16 4.73
N ALA A 154 8.41 -22.91 4.90
CA ALA A 154 9.22 -22.84 6.11
C ALA A 154 9.97 -21.49 6.18
N GLU A 155 10.51 -21.05 5.06
CA GLU A 155 11.17 -19.76 4.90
C GLU A 155 10.19 -18.60 5.11
N ALA A 156 9.03 -18.63 4.45
CA ALA A 156 7.99 -17.62 4.64
C ALA A 156 7.50 -17.56 6.09
N ASN A 157 7.34 -18.71 6.77
CA ASN A 157 7.01 -18.75 8.20
C ASN A 157 8.08 -18.09 9.06
N ARG A 158 9.36 -18.19 8.71
CA ARG A 158 10.46 -17.57 9.47
C ARG A 158 10.42 -16.04 9.36
N PHE A 159 10.18 -15.51 8.17
CA PHE A 159 10.19 -14.07 7.93
C PHE A 159 8.86 -13.38 8.29
N PHE A 160 7.74 -13.99 7.90
CA PHE A 160 6.42 -13.36 8.03
C PHE A 160 5.59 -13.93 9.18
N GLY A 161 6.02 -15.05 9.78
CA GLY A 161 5.25 -15.78 10.78
C GLY A 161 4.23 -16.72 10.13
N LYS A 162 3.73 -17.67 10.91
CA LYS A 162 2.74 -18.64 10.44
C LYS A 162 1.33 -18.01 10.42
N PRO A 163 0.66 -17.91 9.26
CA PRO A 163 -0.70 -17.40 9.18
C PRO A 163 -1.68 -18.37 9.85
N LYS A 164 -2.80 -17.82 10.34
CA LYS A 164 -3.94 -18.63 10.73
C LYS A 164 -4.71 -19.03 9.45
N PRO A 165 -5.05 -20.32 9.24
CA PRO A 165 -5.70 -20.77 8.00
C PRO A 165 -6.95 -19.98 7.64
N GLU A 166 -7.80 -19.66 8.61
CA GLU A 166 -9.06 -18.94 8.40
C GLU A 166 -8.89 -17.52 7.83
N LEU A 167 -7.71 -16.91 7.99
CA LEU A 167 -7.44 -15.58 7.46
C LEU A 167 -6.94 -15.61 6.01
N ILE A 168 -6.46 -16.75 5.54
CA ILE A 168 -5.84 -16.90 4.22
C ILE A 168 -6.59 -17.87 3.29
N GLU A 169 -7.56 -18.59 3.82
CA GLU A 169 -8.36 -19.55 3.06
C GLU A 169 -9.06 -18.88 1.87
N GLY A 170 -8.93 -19.47 0.68
CA GLY A 170 -9.51 -18.95 -0.56
C GLY A 170 -8.81 -17.72 -1.16
N LEU A 171 -7.76 -17.19 -0.53
CA LEU A 171 -6.95 -16.11 -1.11
C LEU A 171 -5.93 -16.69 -2.11
N ALA A 172 -6.20 -16.48 -3.39
CA ALA A 172 -5.31 -16.86 -4.49
C ALA A 172 -4.84 -15.62 -5.26
N LEU A 173 -3.53 -15.45 -5.34
CA LEU A 173 -2.89 -14.32 -5.99
C LEU A 173 -2.86 -14.50 -7.51
N HIS A 174 -3.31 -13.48 -8.23
CA HIS A 174 -3.27 -13.42 -9.68
C HIS A 174 -2.64 -12.09 -10.11
N LEU A 175 -1.57 -12.15 -10.91
CA LEU A 175 -0.88 -10.96 -11.39
C LEU A 175 -1.65 -10.44 -12.61
N ARG A 176 -2.33 -9.30 -12.44
CA ARG A 176 -3.20 -8.69 -13.45
C ARG A 176 -2.49 -7.57 -14.22
N PRO A 177 -2.93 -7.25 -15.45
CA PRO A 177 -2.45 -6.08 -16.17
C PRO A 177 -2.60 -4.79 -15.34
N PRO A 178 -1.62 -3.86 -15.34
CA PRO A 178 -1.69 -2.62 -14.55
C PRO A 178 -2.96 -1.80 -14.73
N VAL A 179 -3.54 -1.81 -15.94
CA VAL A 179 -4.78 -1.08 -16.25
C VAL A 179 -5.97 -1.65 -15.45
N GLU A 180 -6.05 -2.97 -15.31
CA GLU A 180 -7.10 -3.63 -14.53
C GLU A 180 -6.93 -3.39 -13.04
N VAL A 181 -5.69 -3.49 -12.53
CA VAL A 181 -5.39 -3.24 -11.11
C VAL A 181 -5.69 -1.80 -10.73
N ARG A 182 -5.28 -0.84 -11.57
CA ARG A 182 -5.61 0.58 -11.38
C ARG A 182 -7.12 0.79 -11.29
N ALA A 183 -7.89 0.17 -12.20
CA ALA A 183 -9.35 0.29 -12.19
C ALA A 183 -9.96 -0.32 -10.92
N ALA A 184 -9.49 -1.51 -10.52
CA ALA A 184 -9.93 -2.18 -9.29
C ALA A 184 -9.61 -1.36 -8.03
N TYR A 185 -8.39 -0.82 -7.92
CA TYR A 185 -7.97 0.03 -6.81
C TYR A 185 -8.83 1.30 -6.70
N THR A 186 -9.03 1.99 -7.83
CA THR A 186 -9.86 3.20 -7.89
C THR A 186 -11.31 2.91 -7.51
N ALA A 187 -11.90 1.83 -8.07
CA ALA A 187 -13.26 1.42 -7.75
C ALA A 187 -13.41 1.04 -6.28
N ARG A 188 -12.42 0.34 -5.71
CA ARG A 188 -12.44 -0.06 -4.31
C ARG A 188 -12.35 1.15 -3.37
N HIS A 189 -11.46 2.09 -3.68
CA HIS A 189 -11.37 3.35 -2.95
C HIS A 189 -12.70 4.11 -2.98
N ALA A 190 -13.29 4.29 -4.18
CA ALA A 190 -14.57 4.98 -4.32
C ALA A 190 -15.70 4.29 -3.53
N ALA A 191 -15.75 2.96 -3.55
CA ALA A 191 -16.73 2.18 -2.80
C ALA A 191 -16.60 2.36 -1.29
N LEU A 192 -15.37 2.40 -0.75
CA LEU A 192 -15.12 2.64 0.67
C LEU A 192 -15.45 4.08 1.06
N LEU A 193 -15.05 5.05 0.22
CA LEU A 193 -15.31 6.47 0.46
C LEU A 193 -16.80 6.80 0.47
N ALA A 194 -17.59 6.19 -0.41
CA ALA A 194 -19.05 6.36 -0.47
C ALA A 194 -19.80 5.81 0.76
N GLN A 195 -19.13 5.03 1.61
CA GLN A 195 -19.67 4.44 2.83
C GLN A 195 -19.22 5.19 4.11
N LEU A 196 -18.41 6.25 3.98
CA LEU A 196 -18.00 7.11 5.10
C LEU A 196 -19.10 8.11 5.48
#